data_AF-A0A534BCE2-F1
#
_entry.id   AF-A0A534BCE2-F1
#
_cell.length_a   1.000
_cell.length_b   1.000
_cell.length_c   1.000
_cell.angle_alpha   90.00
_cell.angle_beta   90.00
_cell.angle_gamma   90.00
#
_symmetry.space_group_name_H-M   'P 1'
#
loop_
_entity.id
_entity.type
_entity.pdbx_description
1 polymer ?
#
loop_
_entity_poly.entity_id
_entity_poly.type
_entity_poly.pdbx_seq_one_letter_code
_entity_poly.pdbx_strand_id
1 'polypeptide(L)'
;MRRSAESVGALDAGNMQIAQQRLDEAALLLDHVEGRASQALAAQLEAGEKALAAGRQELATQAFDLARRIDPSDQRAADGQRRALRLNGVLPLLADAQNAASSHDYSRETQAYSHALELDPRNATAKSGLASARVAFGDDNYAKAVGAGFAALGAGRIGDARAAFEKARTYRPNGAEAAEGLRRADAALTARGFVAIRERAAALEAQERWEEAVQAYNSALKSDPSLVFAQQGKIRAAGRAELARSLQALLDRPERLAAQSVRDQAQALLETAKAQLPSGPVLRSQTTRLELLLPEFDKPVRLSLVSDNATQVAIPSIGSFGSFAQRDIVLKPGKYTLIGTRNGYRDVRREITIAPGQESQTISISCSEPI
;
A
#
# COMPACT_ATOMS: atom_id res chain seq x y z
N MET A 1 89.05 -77.74 -8.75
CA MET A 1 87.85 -76.97 -9.15
C MET A 1 87.25 -76.03 -8.09
N ARG A 2 87.73 -75.96 -6.83
CA ARG A 2 87.15 -75.00 -5.84
C ARG A 2 87.70 -73.56 -5.90
N ARG A 3 88.91 -73.32 -6.42
CA ARG A 3 89.53 -71.97 -6.45
C ARG A 3 89.07 -71.04 -7.58
N SER A 4 88.49 -71.55 -8.68
CA SER A 4 87.98 -70.69 -9.77
C SER A 4 86.55 -70.19 -9.53
N ALA A 5 85.72 -70.91 -8.76
CA ALA A 5 84.40 -70.43 -8.39
C ALA A 5 84.46 -69.35 -7.30
N GLU A 6 85.42 -69.46 -6.36
CA GLU A 6 85.67 -68.44 -5.33
C GLU A 6 86.28 -67.16 -5.93
N SER A 7 87.15 -67.23 -6.94
CA SER A 7 87.70 -66.02 -7.56
C SER A 7 86.69 -65.29 -8.44
N VAL A 8 85.80 -66.01 -9.14
CA VAL A 8 84.71 -65.41 -9.91
C VAL A 8 83.65 -64.83 -8.96
N GLY A 9 83.27 -65.54 -7.89
CA GLY A 9 82.36 -65.02 -6.86
C GLY A 9 82.93 -63.82 -6.07
N ALA A 10 84.24 -63.77 -5.82
CA ALA A 10 84.91 -62.63 -5.18
C ALA A 10 85.07 -61.43 -6.13
N LEU A 11 85.30 -61.67 -7.44
CA LEU A 11 85.31 -60.62 -8.46
C LEU A 11 83.90 -60.06 -8.71
N ASP A 12 82.87 -60.91 -8.76
CA ASP A 12 81.48 -60.49 -8.89
C ASP A 12 80.97 -59.77 -7.63
N ALA A 13 81.36 -60.22 -6.43
CA ALA A 13 81.05 -59.53 -5.17
C ALA A 13 81.79 -58.18 -5.05
N GLY A 14 83.06 -58.10 -5.46
CA GLY A 14 83.82 -56.85 -5.51
C GLY A 14 83.26 -55.84 -6.53
N ASN A 15 82.78 -56.33 -7.67
CA ASN A 15 82.07 -55.51 -8.66
C ASN A 15 80.69 -55.04 -8.17
N MET A 16 79.93 -55.89 -7.46
CA MET A 16 78.67 -55.47 -6.83
C MET A 16 78.88 -54.40 -5.76
N GLN A 17 79.93 -54.51 -4.95
CA GLN A 17 80.20 -53.56 -3.87
C GLN A 17 80.61 -52.18 -4.41
N ILE A 18 81.38 -52.13 -5.50
CA ILE A 18 81.71 -50.89 -6.22
C ILE A 18 80.47 -50.31 -6.92
N ALA A 19 79.61 -51.14 -7.52
CA ALA A 19 78.36 -50.70 -8.12
C ALA A 19 77.41 -50.08 -7.08
N GLN A 20 77.29 -50.70 -5.89
CA GLN A 20 76.49 -50.18 -4.79
C GLN A 20 77.02 -48.83 -4.31
N GLN A 21 78.34 -48.68 -4.10
CA GLN A 21 78.95 -47.41 -3.73
C GLN A 21 78.68 -46.31 -4.75
N ARG A 22 78.78 -46.62 -6.05
CA ARG A 22 78.47 -45.65 -7.12
C ARG A 22 76.99 -45.28 -7.18
N LEU A 23 76.10 -46.23 -6.87
CA LEU A 23 74.66 -45.96 -6.77
C LEU A 23 74.33 -45.11 -5.54
N ASP A 24 74.97 -45.35 -4.41
CA ASP A 24 74.79 -44.56 -3.18
C ASP A 24 75.34 -43.13 -3.37
N GLU A 25 76.50 -42.96 -4.02
CA GLU A 25 77.04 -41.65 -4.41
C GLU A 25 76.13 -40.94 -5.43
N ALA A 26 75.62 -41.66 -6.43
CA ALA A 26 74.68 -41.10 -7.40
C ALA A 26 73.35 -40.69 -6.74
N ALA A 27 72.86 -41.46 -5.78
CA ALA A 27 71.66 -41.14 -5.00
C ALA A 27 71.86 -39.88 -4.15
N LEU A 28 73.01 -39.76 -3.46
CA LEU A 28 73.35 -38.55 -2.70
C LEU A 28 73.46 -37.30 -3.59
N LEU A 29 74.04 -37.45 -4.78
CA LEU A 29 74.11 -36.37 -5.77
C LEU A 29 72.72 -36.00 -6.29
N LEU A 30 71.86 -36.99 -6.53
CA LEU A 30 70.48 -36.80 -6.97
C LEU A 30 69.67 -36.06 -5.89
N ASP A 31 69.69 -36.51 -4.63
CA ASP A 31 69.01 -35.86 -3.50
C ASP A 31 69.43 -34.38 -3.35
N HIS A 32 70.74 -34.11 -3.49
CA HIS A 32 71.26 -32.76 -3.42
C HIS A 32 70.81 -31.88 -4.61
N VAL A 33 70.74 -32.46 -5.81
CA VAL A 33 70.22 -31.77 -7.00
C VAL A 33 68.71 -31.51 -6.87
N GLU A 34 67.94 -32.47 -6.37
CA GLU A 34 66.50 -32.35 -6.13
C GLU A 34 66.18 -31.30 -5.05
N GLY A 35 66.97 -31.26 -3.97
CA GLY A 35 66.85 -30.23 -2.93
C GLY A 35 67.12 -28.82 -3.46
N ARG A 36 68.16 -28.67 -4.30
CA ARG A 36 68.47 -27.40 -4.97
C ARG A 36 67.40 -27.00 -6.00
N ALA A 37 66.89 -27.95 -6.77
CA ALA A 37 65.81 -27.73 -7.73
C ALA A 37 64.54 -27.24 -7.02
N SER A 38 64.18 -27.85 -5.90
CA SER A 38 63.01 -27.46 -5.09
C SER A 38 63.14 -26.03 -4.53
N GLN A 39 64.32 -25.68 -4.01
CA GLN A 39 64.58 -24.32 -3.52
C GLN A 39 64.56 -23.29 -4.66
N ALA A 40 65.16 -23.62 -5.81
CA ALA A 40 65.15 -22.75 -6.98
C ALA A 40 63.73 -22.56 -7.51
N LEU A 41 62.91 -23.61 -7.56
CA LEU A 41 61.50 -23.53 -7.95
C LEU A 41 60.73 -22.56 -7.05
N ALA A 42 60.85 -22.72 -5.73
CA ALA A 42 60.19 -21.84 -4.77
C ALA A 42 60.60 -20.37 -4.96
N ALA A 43 61.91 -20.11 -5.14
CA ALA A 43 62.43 -18.77 -5.38
C ALA A 43 61.91 -18.16 -6.70
N GLN A 44 61.83 -18.94 -7.78
CA GLN A 44 61.30 -18.47 -9.06
C GLN A 44 59.79 -18.20 -9.01
N LEU A 45 59.02 -19.04 -8.31
CA LEU A 45 57.59 -18.80 -8.08
C LEU A 45 57.36 -17.52 -7.28
N GLU A 46 58.13 -17.30 -6.21
CA GLU A 46 58.04 -16.06 -5.42
C GLU A 46 58.45 -14.82 -6.23
N ALA A 47 59.53 -14.92 -7.00
CA ALA A 47 59.97 -13.84 -7.89
C ALA A 47 58.90 -13.51 -8.95
N GLY A 48 58.28 -14.53 -9.54
CA GLY A 48 57.19 -14.38 -10.50
C GLY A 48 55.96 -13.69 -9.90
N GLU A 49 55.51 -14.11 -8.71
CA GLU A 49 54.38 -13.47 -8.03
C GLU A 49 54.69 -12.03 -7.61
N LYS A 50 55.91 -11.75 -7.13
CA LYS A 50 56.36 -10.36 -6.86
C LYS A 50 56.36 -9.50 -8.13
N ALA A 51 56.82 -10.06 -9.25
CA ALA A 51 56.81 -9.35 -10.52
C ALA A 51 55.38 -9.10 -11.04
N LEU A 52 54.46 -10.06 -10.89
CA LEU A 52 53.03 -9.86 -11.18
C LEU A 52 52.43 -8.74 -10.33
N ALA A 53 52.68 -8.77 -9.02
CA ALA A 53 52.20 -7.74 -8.10
C ALA A 53 52.75 -6.34 -8.42
N ALA A 54 53.99 -6.28 -8.92
CA ALA A 54 54.64 -5.03 -9.35
C ALA A 54 54.31 -4.60 -10.78
N GLY A 55 53.46 -5.35 -11.51
CA GLY A 55 53.10 -5.04 -12.91
C GLY A 55 54.25 -5.25 -13.91
N ARG A 56 55.28 -6.03 -13.57
CA ARG A 56 56.47 -6.24 -14.41
C ARG A 56 56.32 -7.52 -15.24
N GLN A 57 55.65 -7.42 -16.38
CA GLN A 57 55.31 -8.58 -17.22
C GLN A 57 56.52 -9.41 -17.65
N GLU A 58 57.58 -8.75 -18.14
CA GLU A 58 58.77 -9.44 -18.65
C GLU A 58 59.46 -10.25 -17.55
N LEU A 59 59.64 -9.65 -16.36
CA LEU A 59 60.24 -10.32 -15.21
C LEU A 59 59.35 -11.47 -14.69
N ALA A 60 58.03 -11.27 -14.67
CA ALA A 60 57.09 -12.33 -14.28
C ALA A 60 57.15 -13.51 -15.25
N THR A 61 57.15 -13.23 -16.55
CA THR A 61 57.25 -14.25 -17.61
C THR A 61 58.55 -15.02 -17.50
N GLN A 62 59.69 -14.33 -17.35
CA GLN A 62 60.99 -14.97 -17.18
C GLN A 62 61.05 -15.88 -15.95
N ALA A 63 60.55 -15.41 -14.80
CA ALA A 63 60.54 -16.18 -13.56
C ALA A 63 59.66 -17.43 -13.65
N PHE A 64 58.45 -17.33 -14.22
CA PHE A 64 57.57 -18.48 -14.40
C PHE A 64 58.05 -19.44 -15.50
N ASP A 65 58.70 -18.94 -16.55
CA ASP A 65 59.33 -19.79 -17.57
C ASP A 65 60.47 -20.62 -16.96
N LEU A 66 61.30 -20.01 -16.10
CA LEU A 66 62.34 -20.72 -15.35
C LEU A 66 61.73 -21.75 -14.38
N ALA A 67 60.69 -21.38 -13.64
CA ALA A 67 59.96 -22.31 -12.77
C ALA A 67 59.43 -23.53 -13.54
N ARG A 68 58.84 -23.33 -14.73
CA ARG A 68 58.37 -24.41 -15.60
C ARG A 68 59.47 -25.28 -16.20
N ARG A 69 60.68 -24.76 -16.35
CA ARG A 69 61.85 -25.55 -16.77
C ARG A 69 62.38 -26.42 -15.64
N ILE A 70 62.24 -25.97 -14.38
CA ILE A 70 62.64 -26.72 -13.19
C ILE A 70 61.63 -27.84 -12.90
N ASP A 71 60.34 -27.51 -12.90
CA ASP A 71 59.24 -28.48 -12.76
C ASP A 71 58.12 -28.17 -13.76
N PRO A 72 58.02 -28.93 -14.88
CA PRO A 72 56.97 -28.75 -15.88
C PRO A 72 55.56 -29.06 -15.38
N SER A 73 55.42 -29.79 -14.27
CA SER A 73 54.14 -30.25 -13.73
C SER A 73 53.57 -29.33 -12.64
N ASP A 74 54.37 -28.37 -12.13
CA ASP A 74 53.93 -27.41 -11.12
C ASP A 74 52.83 -26.48 -11.68
N GLN A 75 51.62 -26.64 -11.12
CA GLN A 75 50.44 -25.87 -11.54
C GLN A 75 50.58 -24.37 -11.24
N ARG A 76 51.31 -23.98 -10.19
CA ARG A 76 51.52 -22.57 -9.83
C ARG A 76 52.38 -21.89 -10.90
N ALA A 77 53.41 -22.57 -11.39
CA ALA A 77 54.23 -22.06 -12.48
C ALA A 77 53.41 -21.88 -13.78
N ALA A 78 52.58 -22.88 -14.12
CA ALA A 78 51.69 -22.80 -15.28
C ALA A 78 50.63 -21.69 -15.15
N ASP A 79 50.03 -21.53 -13.98
CA ASP A 79 49.06 -20.47 -13.67
C ASP A 79 49.73 -19.08 -13.73
N GLY A 80 50.88 -18.93 -13.10
CA GLY A 80 51.65 -17.70 -13.06
C GLY A 80 52.07 -17.23 -14.44
N GLN A 81 52.51 -18.14 -15.30
CA GLN A 81 52.84 -17.83 -16.70
C GLN A 81 51.62 -17.32 -17.48
N ARG A 82 50.45 -17.98 -17.35
CA ARG A 82 49.22 -17.51 -18.01
C ARG A 82 48.80 -16.12 -17.52
N ARG A 83 48.97 -15.83 -16.23
CA ARG A 83 48.70 -14.52 -15.65
C ARG A 83 49.70 -13.48 -16.16
N ALA A 84 50.98 -13.81 -16.24
CA ALA A 84 52.01 -12.92 -16.77
C ALA A 84 51.74 -12.50 -18.22
N LEU A 85 51.32 -13.44 -19.08
CA LEU A 85 50.96 -13.16 -20.48
C LEU A 85 49.75 -12.21 -20.62
N ARG A 86 48.82 -12.24 -19.66
CA ARG A 86 47.62 -11.39 -19.66
C ARG A 86 47.86 -10.02 -19.00
N LEU A 87 49.02 -9.81 -18.38
CA LEU A 87 49.29 -8.63 -17.56
C LEU A 87 49.21 -7.33 -18.37
N ASN A 88 49.70 -7.31 -19.62
CA ASN A 88 49.56 -6.17 -20.53
C ASN A 88 48.10 -5.77 -20.80
N GLY A 89 47.15 -6.70 -20.75
CA GLY A 89 45.72 -6.39 -20.85
C GLY A 89 45.12 -5.88 -19.54
N VAL A 90 45.63 -6.35 -18.40
CA VAL A 90 45.15 -5.99 -17.06
C VAL A 90 45.63 -4.60 -16.63
N LEU A 91 46.89 -4.23 -16.90
CA LEU A 91 47.47 -2.98 -16.42
C LEU A 91 46.72 -1.71 -16.89
N PRO A 92 46.31 -1.59 -18.18
CA PRO A 92 45.51 -0.45 -18.62
C PRO A 92 44.16 -0.35 -17.91
N LEU A 93 43.52 -1.48 -17.59
CA LEU A 93 42.24 -1.52 -16.87
C LEU A 93 42.42 -1.08 -15.40
N LEU A 94 43.51 -1.47 -14.76
CA LEU A 94 43.84 -0.99 -13.41
C LEU A 94 44.10 0.52 -13.40
N ALA A 95 44.83 1.03 -14.40
CA ALA A 95 45.06 2.47 -14.54
C ALA A 95 43.76 3.22 -14.83
N ASP A 96 42.87 2.67 -15.66
CA ASP A 96 41.57 3.28 -15.93
C ASP A 96 40.69 3.35 -14.69
N ALA A 97 40.66 2.27 -13.90
CA ALA A 97 39.93 2.24 -12.64
C ALA A 97 40.45 3.32 -11.67
N GLN A 98 41.78 3.46 -11.55
CA GLN A 98 42.38 4.48 -10.69
C GLN A 98 42.02 5.91 -11.14
N ASN A 99 42.03 6.18 -12.45
CA ASN A 99 41.64 7.47 -13.00
C ASN A 99 40.15 7.77 -12.78
N ALA A 100 39.29 6.76 -12.95
CA ALA A 100 37.86 6.85 -12.69
C ALA A 100 37.59 7.14 -11.20
N ALA A 101 38.31 6.49 -10.29
CA ALA A 101 38.24 6.74 -8.86
C ALA A 101 38.59 8.21 -8.51
N SER A 102 39.68 8.75 -9.09
CA SER A 102 40.05 10.16 -8.90
C SER A 102 38.98 11.14 -9.43
N SER A 103 38.22 10.74 -10.43
CA SER A 103 37.14 11.54 -11.01
C SER A 103 35.78 11.29 -10.34
N HIS A 104 35.72 10.45 -9.29
CA HIS A 104 34.49 10.00 -8.62
C HIS A 104 33.49 9.33 -9.58
N ASP A 105 33.97 8.77 -10.70
CA ASP A 105 33.17 7.97 -11.62
C ASP A 105 33.21 6.49 -11.20
N TYR A 106 32.52 6.22 -10.08
CA TYR A 106 32.49 4.89 -9.47
C TYR A 106 31.85 3.82 -10.36
N SER A 107 31.02 4.23 -11.33
CA SER A 107 30.43 3.32 -12.31
C SER A 107 31.52 2.78 -13.24
N ARG A 108 32.31 3.70 -13.83
CA ARG A 108 33.45 3.33 -14.68
C ARG A 108 34.51 2.58 -13.90
N GLU A 109 34.82 3.00 -12.68
CA GLU A 109 35.77 2.30 -11.80
C GLU A 109 35.36 0.84 -11.57
N THR A 110 34.09 0.60 -11.21
CA THR A 110 33.54 -0.75 -11.01
C THR A 110 33.63 -1.61 -12.27
N GLN A 111 33.35 -1.04 -13.45
CA GLN A 111 33.45 -1.74 -14.73
C GLN A 111 34.91 -2.11 -15.06
N ALA A 112 35.83 -1.16 -14.92
CA ALA A 112 37.25 -1.36 -15.22
C ALA A 112 37.86 -2.46 -14.34
N TYR A 113 37.60 -2.46 -13.03
CA TYR A 113 38.06 -3.55 -12.15
C TYR A 113 37.37 -4.89 -12.45
N SER A 114 36.10 -4.90 -12.84
CA SER A 114 35.40 -6.13 -13.21
C SER A 114 36.02 -6.77 -14.46
N HIS A 115 36.30 -5.98 -15.50
CA HIS A 115 37.00 -6.46 -16.70
C HIS A 115 38.42 -6.93 -16.39
N ALA A 116 39.14 -6.26 -15.48
CA ALA A 116 40.47 -6.72 -15.05
C ALA A 116 40.41 -8.12 -14.41
N LEU A 117 39.35 -8.41 -13.66
CA LEU A 117 39.11 -9.73 -13.04
C LEU A 117 38.62 -10.79 -14.02
N GLU A 118 38.01 -10.42 -15.15
CA GLU A 118 37.74 -11.35 -16.25
C GLU A 118 39.03 -11.86 -16.90
N LEU A 119 40.04 -10.98 -17.01
CA LEU A 119 41.36 -11.33 -17.56
C LEU A 119 42.24 -12.10 -16.56
N ASP A 120 42.33 -11.62 -15.31
CA ASP A 120 43.01 -12.30 -14.20
C ASP A 120 42.12 -12.35 -12.94
N PRO A 121 41.36 -13.44 -12.75
CA PRO A 121 40.52 -13.64 -11.57
C PRO A 121 41.29 -13.72 -10.24
N ARG A 122 42.63 -13.79 -10.26
CA ARG A 122 43.48 -13.80 -9.05
C ARG A 122 44.16 -12.46 -8.77
N ASN A 123 43.92 -11.42 -9.58
CA ASN A 123 44.53 -10.12 -9.37
C ASN A 123 44.06 -9.47 -8.05
N ALA A 124 44.96 -9.32 -7.08
CA ALA A 124 44.64 -8.81 -5.74
C ALA A 124 44.21 -7.34 -5.77
N THR A 125 44.88 -6.51 -6.58
CA THR A 125 44.57 -5.08 -6.74
C THR A 125 43.16 -4.89 -7.31
N ALA A 126 42.80 -5.64 -8.35
CA ALA A 126 41.47 -5.56 -8.95
C ALA A 126 40.37 -6.05 -8.00
N LYS A 127 40.61 -7.10 -7.20
CA LYS A 127 39.64 -7.58 -6.20
C LYS A 127 39.36 -6.54 -5.12
N SER A 128 40.43 -5.99 -4.53
CA SER A 128 40.33 -4.99 -3.48
C SER A 128 39.71 -3.69 -4.01
N GLY A 129 40.16 -3.26 -5.19
CA GLY A 129 39.64 -2.09 -5.90
C GLY A 129 38.14 -2.23 -6.21
N LEU A 130 37.71 -3.37 -6.77
CA LEU A 130 36.29 -3.61 -7.07
C LEU A 130 35.42 -3.58 -5.81
N ALA A 131 35.90 -4.14 -4.69
CA ALA A 131 35.16 -4.11 -3.44
C ALA A 131 34.96 -2.67 -2.94
N SER A 132 36.03 -1.87 -2.93
CA SER A 132 35.98 -0.45 -2.54
C SER A 132 35.12 0.39 -3.49
N ALA A 133 35.28 0.20 -4.81
CA ALA A 133 34.52 0.89 -5.84
C ALA A 133 33.02 0.65 -5.73
N ARG A 134 32.60 -0.60 -5.43
CA ARG A 134 31.18 -0.94 -5.21
C ARG A 134 30.58 -0.25 -4.00
N VAL A 135 31.35 -0.12 -2.91
CA VAL A 135 30.92 0.63 -1.72
C VAL A 135 30.77 2.10 -2.07
N ALA A 136 31.79 2.71 -2.69
CA ALA A 136 31.75 4.11 -3.09
C ALA A 136 30.62 4.42 -4.08
N PHE A 137 30.37 3.54 -5.05
CA PHE A 137 29.24 3.62 -5.97
C PHE A 137 27.90 3.60 -5.23
N GLY A 138 27.72 2.69 -4.28
CA GLY A 138 26.50 2.61 -3.46
C GLY A 138 26.28 3.88 -2.63
N ASP A 139 27.34 4.38 -2.00
CA ASP A 139 27.30 5.56 -1.14
C ASP A 139 26.98 6.85 -1.92
N ASP A 140 27.62 7.05 -3.07
CA ASP A 140 27.37 8.19 -3.95
C ASP A 140 25.95 8.18 -4.52
N ASN A 141 25.48 7.04 -5.01
CA ASN A 141 24.13 6.93 -5.53
C ASN A 141 23.06 7.07 -4.43
N TYR A 142 23.35 6.58 -3.22
CA TYR A 142 22.51 6.83 -2.05
C TYR A 142 22.40 8.33 -1.76
N ALA A 143 23.54 9.02 -1.66
CA ALA A 143 23.58 10.46 -1.38
C ALA A 143 22.83 11.28 -2.45
N LYS A 144 23.04 10.97 -3.74
CA LYS A 144 22.33 11.61 -4.86
C LYS A 144 20.82 11.38 -4.77
N ALA A 145 20.39 10.15 -4.50
CA ALA A 145 18.97 9.80 -4.41
C ALA A 145 18.29 10.49 -3.19
N VAL A 146 18.96 10.50 -2.03
CA VAL A 146 18.49 11.22 -0.84
C VAL A 146 18.40 12.73 -1.11
N GLY A 147 19.42 13.32 -1.72
CA GLY A 147 19.44 14.74 -2.09
C GLY A 147 18.29 15.10 -3.04
N ALA A 148 18.06 14.28 -4.08
CA ALA A 148 16.93 14.45 -4.99
C ALA A 148 15.57 14.34 -4.26
N GLY A 149 15.46 13.41 -3.30
CA GLY A 149 14.25 13.23 -2.49
C GLY A 149 13.92 14.46 -1.66
N PHE A 150 14.91 15.03 -0.96
CA PHE A 150 14.71 16.25 -0.17
C PHE A 150 14.44 17.48 -1.04
N ALA A 151 15.09 17.61 -2.20
CA ALA A 151 14.80 18.67 -3.16
C ALA A 151 13.35 18.58 -3.70
N ALA A 152 12.88 17.37 -3.99
CA ALA A 152 11.50 17.14 -4.42
C ALA A 152 10.48 17.43 -3.30
N LEU A 153 10.78 17.05 -2.04
CA LEU A 153 9.96 17.42 -0.87
C LEU A 153 9.85 18.94 -0.73
N GLY A 154 10.98 19.66 -0.80
CA GLY A 154 11.00 21.12 -0.71
C GLY A 154 10.20 21.81 -1.81
N ALA A 155 10.12 21.19 -2.99
CA ALA A 155 9.32 21.67 -4.12
C ALA A 155 7.83 21.23 -4.07
N GLY A 156 7.39 20.52 -3.03
CA GLY A 156 6.03 19.98 -2.93
C GLY A 156 5.72 18.83 -3.90
N ARG A 157 6.73 18.29 -4.59
CA ARG A 157 6.61 17.15 -5.51
C ARG A 157 6.72 15.84 -4.74
N ILE A 158 5.69 15.56 -3.94
CA ILE A 158 5.71 14.46 -2.95
C ILE A 158 5.86 13.07 -3.61
N GLY A 159 5.27 12.88 -4.80
CA GLY A 159 5.43 11.64 -5.57
C GLY A 159 6.88 11.40 -5.99
N ASP A 160 7.52 12.41 -6.59
CA ASP A 160 8.94 12.36 -6.99
C ASP A 160 9.86 12.14 -5.78
N ALA A 161 9.55 12.79 -4.66
CA ALA A 161 10.29 12.62 -3.42
C ALA A 161 10.27 11.17 -2.93
N ARG A 162 9.09 10.56 -2.87
CA ARG A 162 8.92 9.18 -2.45
C ARG A 162 9.70 8.23 -3.37
N ALA A 163 9.59 8.40 -4.68
CA ALA A 163 10.33 7.59 -5.65
C ALA A 163 11.86 7.71 -5.47
N ALA A 164 12.35 8.92 -5.20
CA ALA A 164 13.78 9.15 -4.96
C ALA A 164 14.28 8.48 -3.66
N PHE A 165 13.51 8.55 -2.56
CA PHE A 165 13.88 7.84 -1.33
C PHE A 165 13.76 6.31 -1.44
N GLU A 166 12.75 5.80 -2.17
CA GLU A 166 12.66 4.37 -2.50
C GLU A 166 13.88 3.92 -3.32
N LYS A 167 14.32 4.72 -4.30
CA LYS A 167 15.57 4.50 -5.03
C LYS A 167 16.78 4.50 -4.09
N ALA A 168 16.87 5.43 -3.14
CA ALA A 168 17.95 5.45 -2.15
C ALA A 168 18.01 4.13 -1.35
N ARG A 169 16.85 3.56 -0.97
CA ARG A 169 16.80 2.27 -0.27
C ARG A 169 17.29 1.08 -1.09
N THR A 170 17.33 1.18 -2.42
CA THR A 170 17.94 0.13 -3.27
C THR A 170 19.45 0.07 -3.11
N TYR A 171 20.10 1.19 -2.81
CA TYR A 171 21.54 1.26 -2.55
C TYR A 171 21.87 0.99 -1.08
N ARG A 172 21.06 1.52 -0.16
CA ARG A 172 21.23 1.33 1.29
C ARG A 172 19.88 1.06 1.97
N PRO A 173 19.48 -0.22 2.14
CA PRO A 173 18.15 -0.58 2.65
C PRO A 173 17.80 -0.01 4.03
N ASN A 174 18.82 0.16 4.88
CA ASN A 174 18.73 0.66 6.26
C ASN A 174 19.21 2.12 6.42
N GLY A 175 19.25 2.88 5.33
CA GLY A 175 19.65 4.29 5.37
C GLY A 175 18.65 5.17 6.15
N ALA A 176 19.12 5.84 7.19
CA ALA A 176 18.28 6.62 8.10
C ALA A 176 17.63 7.83 7.40
N GLU A 177 18.38 8.52 6.53
CA GLU A 177 17.90 9.69 5.79
C GLU A 177 16.79 9.33 4.81
N ALA A 178 16.92 8.19 4.11
CA ALA A 178 15.88 7.70 3.21
C ALA A 178 14.62 7.28 3.98
N ALA A 179 14.78 6.60 5.13
CA ALA A 179 13.64 6.22 5.98
C ALA A 179 12.89 7.45 6.52
N GLU A 180 13.61 8.45 7.00
CA GLU A 180 13.02 9.72 7.46
C GLU A 180 12.37 10.48 6.30
N GLY A 181 13.01 10.51 5.13
CA GLY A 181 12.46 11.12 3.92
C GLY A 181 11.13 10.50 3.50
N LEU A 182 11.04 9.16 3.50
CA LEU A 182 9.79 8.43 3.24
C LEU A 182 8.71 8.78 4.25
N ARG A 183 9.04 8.76 5.55
CA ARG A 183 8.09 9.13 6.62
C ARG A 183 7.52 10.53 6.41
N ARG A 184 8.36 11.51 6.00
CA ARG A 184 7.90 12.86 5.68
C ARG A 184 7.03 12.91 4.42
N ALA A 185 7.40 12.18 3.37
CA ALA A 185 6.61 12.10 2.14
C ALA A 185 5.22 11.50 2.43
N ASP A 186 5.15 10.41 3.19
CA ASP A 186 3.90 9.73 3.55
C ASP A 186 3.00 10.61 4.43
N ALA A 187 3.59 11.35 5.38
CA ALA A 187 2.86 12.34 6.17
C ALA A 187 2.28 13.46 5.29
N ALA A 188 3.05 13.95 4.32
CA ALA A 188 2.59 14.98 3.39
C ALA A 188 1.48 14.48 2.45
N LEU A 189 1.56 13.24 1.97
CA LEU A 189 0.50 12.60 1.18
C LEU A 189 -0.79 12.47 1.99
N THR A 190 -0.66 12.03 3.24
CA THR A 190 -1.78 11.89 4.17
C THR A 190 -2.46 13.23 4.41
N ALA A 191 -1.68 14.27 4.69
CA ALA A 191 -2.20 15.62 4.88
C ALA A 191 -2.93 16.14 3.62
N ARG A 192 -2.36 15.91 2.42
CA ARG A 192 -3.02 16.28 1.14
C ARG A 192 -4.34 15.51 0.94
N GLY A 193 -4.38 14.23 1.32
CA GLY A 193 -5.60 13.42 1.31
C GLY A 193 -6.70 14.01 2.19
N PHE A 194 -6.36 14.48 3.39
CA PHE A 194 -7.33 15.15 4.27
C PHE A 194 -7.84 16.48 3.71
N VAL A 195 -7.00 17.26 3.05
CA VAL A 195 -7.43 18.48 2.34
C VAL A 195 -8.44 18.14 1.25
N ALA A 196 -8.17 17.12 0.43
CA ALA A 196 -9.09 16.69 -0.63
C ALA A 196 -10.43 16.17 -0.06
N ILE A 197 -10.41 15.43 1.05
CA ILE A 197 -11.64 14.98 1.72
C ILE A 197 -12.43 16.19 2.24
N ARG A 198 -11.77 17.19 2.82
CA ARG A 198 -12.42 18.42 3.30
C ARG A 198 -13.12 19.16 2.17
N GLU A 199 -12.46 19.34 1.03
CA GLU A 199 -13.02 20.02 -0.14
C GLU A 199 -14.22 19.24 -0.72
N ARG A 200 -14.08 17.92 -0.86
CA ARG A 200 -15.18 17.05 -1.30
C ARG A 200 -16.37 17.13 -0.35
N ALA A 201 -16.16 17.06 0.95
CA ALA A 201 -17.23 17.12 1.93
C ALA A 201 -17.94 18.49 1.91
N ALA A 202 -17.19 19.59 1.77
CA ALA A 202 -17.76 20.92 1.62
C ALA A 202 -18.59 21.05 0.32
N ALA A 203 -18.14 20.45 -0.78
CA ALA A 203 -18.92 20.42 -2.03
C ALA A 203 -20.21 19.60 -1.90
N LEU A 204 -20.17 18.47 -1.18
CA LEU A 204 -21.35 17.66 -0.87
C LEU A 204 -22.34 18.43 0.03
N GLU A 205 -21.84 19.13 1.05
CA GLU A 205 -22.65 20.04 1.87
C GLU A 205 -23.32 21.12 1.01
N ALA A 206 -22.59 21.78 0.09
CA ALA A 206 -23.15 22.81 -0.79
C ALA A 206 -24.22 22.26 -1.74
N GLN A 207 -24.15 20.97 -2.10
CA GLN A 207 -25.15 20.27 -2.91
C GLN A 207 -26.29 19.67 -2.08
N GLU A 208 -26.31 19.88 -0.77
CA GLU A 208 -27.24 19.27 0.19
C GLU A 208 -27.23 17.74 0.21
N ARG A 209 -26.10 17.14 -0.20
CA ARG A 209 -25.84 15.70 -0.12
C ARG A 209 -25.28 15.35 1.26
N TRP A 210 -26.06 15.67 2.30
CA TRP A 210 -25.63 15.67 3.70
C TRP A 210 -25.14 14.30 4.18
N GLU A 211 -25.84 13.23 3.82
CA GLU A 211 -25.45 11.86 4.18
C GLU A 211 -24.08 11.49 3.62
N GLU A 212 -23.81 11.85 2.37
CA GLU A 212 -22.52 11.59 1.73
C GLU A 212 -21.41 12.45 2.32
N ALA A 213 -21.72 13.70 2.72
CA ALA A 213 -20.78 14.53 3.48
C ALA A 213 -20.43 13.89 4.83
N VAL A 214 -21.41 13.36 5.56
CA VAL A 214 -21.19 12.61 6.81
C VAL A 214 -20.29 11.39 6.57
N GLN A 215 -20.51 10.64 5.49
CA GLN A 215 -19.63 9.52 5.12
C GLN A 215 -18.20 9.99 4.82
N ALA A 216 -18.03 11.10 4.09
CA ALA A 216 -16.72 11.68 3.80
C ALA A 216 -15.98 12.07 5.09
N TYR A 217 -16.65 12.74 6.04
CA TYR A 217 -16.05 13.08 7.34
C TYR A 217 -15.72 11.86 8.19
N ASN A 218 -16.60 10.86 8.21
CA ASN A 218 -16.32 9.58 8.90
C ASN A 218 -15.09 8.89 8.30
N SER A 219 -14.87 8.97 6.99
CA SER A 219 -13.68 8.38 6.36
C SER A 219 -12.38 9.05 6.83
N ALA A 220 -12.36 10.39 6.95
CA ALA A 220 -11.23 11.11 7.53
C ALA A 220 -11.02 10.76 9.01
N LEU A 221 -12.09 10.70 9.81
CA LEU A 221 -12.01 10.35 11.24
C LEU A 221 -11.58 8.91 11.51
N LYS A 222 -11.83 8.00 10.57
CA LYS A 222 -11.32 6.63 10.65
C LYS A 222 -9.81 6.58 10.49
N SER A 223 -9.25 7.45 9.66
CA SER A 223 -7.80 7.60 9.48
C SER A 223 -7.15 8.36 10.63
N ASP A 224 -7.75 9.46 11.06
CA ASP A 224 -7.29 10.26 12.20
C ASP A 224 -8.49 10.85 12.97
N PRO A 225 -8.82 10.30 14.15
CA PRO A 225 -9.93 10.78 14.97
C PRO A 225 -9.76 12.22 15.49
N SER A 226 -8.55 12.77 15.50
CA SER A 226 -8.25 14.10 16.04
C SER A 226 -8.56 15.26 15.08
N LEU A 227 -8.93 14.96 13.84
CA LEU A 227 -9.19 15.95 12.80
C LEU A 227 -10.40 16.84 13.12
N VAL A 228 -10.15 18.02 13.68
CA VAL A 228 -11.17 19.00 14.10
C VAL A 228 -12.14 19.35 12.96
N PHE A 229 -11.63 19.55 11.73
CA PHE A 229 -12.49 19.89 10.59
C PHE A 229 -13.51 18.77 10.30
N ALA A 230 -13.12 17.51 10.49
CA ALA A 230 -13.97 16.36 10.22
C ALA A 230 -14.95 16.10 11.36
N GLN A 231 -14.54 16.31 12.62
CA GLN A 231 -15.45 16.27 13.77
C GLN A 231 -16.56 17.31 13.64
N GLN A 232 -16.20 18.57 13.40
CA GLN A 232 -17.16 19.67 13.26
C GLN A 232 -18.03 19.50 12.02
N GLY A 233 -17.42 19.12 10.88
CA GLY A 233 -18.14 18.84 9.64
C GLY A 233 -19.18 17.73 9.81
N LYS A 234 -18.82 16.62 10.45
CA LYS A 234 -19.73 15.52 10.77
C LYS A 234 -20.93 16.01 11.58
N ILE A 235 -20.72 16.78 12.65
CA ILE A 235 -21.80 17.27 13.50
C ILE A 235 -22.77 18.14 12.68
N ARG A 236 -22.23 19.10 11.91
CA ARG A 236 -23.05 19.98 11.06
C ARG A 236 -23.83 19.20 10.01
N ALA A 237 -23.16 18.35 9.25
CA ALA A 237 -23.77 17.57 8.18
C ALA A 237 -24.79 16.55 8.71
N ALA A 238 -24.52 15.90 9.85
CA ALA A 238 -25.45 14.95 10.46
C ALA A 238 -26.74 15.61 10.94
N GLY A 239 -26.66 16.79 11.56
CA GLY A 239 -27.86 17.55 11.94
C GLY A 239 -28.72 17.92 10.74
N ARG A 240 -28.10 18.32 9.62
CA ARG A 240 -28.83 18.64 8.38
C ARG A 240 -29.39 17.39 7.69
N ALA A 241 -28.66 16.29 7.70
CA ALA A 241 -29.14 15.01 7.18
C ALA A 241 -30.38 14.52 7.95
N GLU A 242 -30.35 14.60 9.29
CA GLU A 242 -31.48 14.20 10.14
C GLU A 242 -32.72 15.05 9.88
N LEU A 243 -32.54 16.38 9.79
CA LEU A 243 -33.63 17.30 9.47
C LEU A 243 -34.24 16.99 8.10
N ALA A 244 -33.41 16.87 7.06
CA ALA A 244 -33.86 16.56 5.71
C ALA A 244 -34.60 15.22 5.64
N ARG A 245 -34.10 14.19 6.35
CA ARG A 245 -34.73 12.87 6.42
C ARG A 245 -36.07 12.92 7.16
N SER A 246 -36.14 13.66 8.26
CA SER A 246 -37.37 13.84 9.04
C SER A 246 -38.46 14.54 8.25
N LEU A 247 -38.12 15.62 7.53
CA LEU A 247 -39.04 16.30 6.61
C LEU A 247 -39.49 15.38 5.49
N GLN A 248 -38.54 14.66 4.85
CA GLN A 248 -38.87 13.72 3.78
C GLN A 248 -39.81 12.61 4.25
N ALA A 249 -39.59 12.06 5.44
CA ALA A 249 -40.43 10.98 5.98
C ALA A 249 -41.89 11.40 6.22
N LEU A 250 -42.15 12.71 6.45
CA LEU A 250 -43.51 13.26 6.53
C LEU A 250 -44.12 13.46 5.14
N LEU A 251 -43.31 13.88 4.16
CA LEU A 251 -43.75 14.06 2.78
C LEU A 251 -44.03 12.73 2.07
N ASP A 252 -43.28 11.68 2.40
CA ASP A 252 -43.47 10.33 1.86
C ASP A 252 -44.68 9.61 2.47
N ARG A 253 -45.07 9.99 3.69
CA ARG A 253 -46.20 9.39 4.45
C ARG A 253 -47.10 10.48 5.04
N PRO A 254 -47.77 11.27 4.17
CA PRO A 254 -48.56 12.42 4.59
C PRO A 254 -49.73 12.02 5.48
N GLU A 255 -50.27 10.81 5.36
CA GLU A 255 -51.38 10.29 6.19
C GLU A 255 -51.08 10.30 7.69
N ARG A 256 -49.80 10.30 8.09
CA ARG A 256 -49.39 10.43 9.50
C ARG A 256 -49.77 11.79 10.08
N LEU A 257 -49.88 12.82 9.24
CA LEU A 257 -50.29 14.18 9.63
C LEU A 257 -51.76 14.25 10.07
N ALA A 258 -52.54 13.16 9.99
CA ALA A 258 -53.87 13.08 10.60
C ALA A 258 -53.81 13.16 12.14
N ALA A 259 -52.73 12.70 12.77
CA ALA A 259 -52.54 12.79 14.21
C ALA A 259 -52.04 14.19 14.62
N GLN A 260 -52.69 14.80 15.62
CA GLN A 260 -52.32 16.14 16.12
C GLN A 260 -50.84 16.21 16.55
N SER A 261 -50.36 15.21 17.30
CA SER A 261 -48.97 15.15 17.76
C SER A 261 -47.95 15.14 16.62
N VAL A 262 -48.29 14.55 15.48
CA VAL A 262 -47.42 14.52 14.29
C VAL A 262 -47.44 15.88 13.58
N ARG A 263 -48.57 16.59 13.57
CA ARG A 263 -48.65 17.97 13.06
C ARG A 263 -47.82 18.92 13.92
N ASP A 264 -47.90 18.80 15.24
CA ASP A 264 -47.11 19.61 16.16
C ASP A 264 -45.60 19.37 15.94
N GLN A 265 -45.20 18.10 15.76
CA GLN A 265 -43.83 17.73 15.40
C GLN A 265 -43.41 18.31 14.03
N ALA A 266 -44.27 18.22 13.02
CA ALA A 266 -44.01 18.76 11.69
C ALA A 266 -43.83 20.29 11.72
N GLN A 267 -44.63 21.00 12.51
CA GLN A 267 -44.47 22.44 12.70
C GLN A 267 -43.13 22.76 13.37
N ALA A 268 -42.74 22.04 14.42
CA ALA A 268 -41.43 22.23 15.07
C ALA A 268 -40.24 21.98 14.11
N LEU A 269 -40.35 20.97 13.24
CA LEU A 269 -39.36 20.69 12.19
C LEU A 269 -39.28 21.82 11.16
N LEU A 270 -40.43 22.39 10.75
CA LEU A 270 -40.47 23.54 9.84
C LEU A 270 -39.81 24.77 10.45
N GLU A 271 -40.08 25.09 11.71
CA GLU A 271 -39.42 26.21 12.40
C GLU A 271 -37.91 25.99 12.48
N THR A 272 -37.48 24.77 12.79
CA THR A 272 -36.06 24.39 12.78
C THR A 272 -35.43 24.56 11.40
N ALA A 273 -36.12 24.13 10.34
CA ALA A 273 -35.62 24.23 8.96
C ALA A 273 -35.54 25.68 8.47
N LYS A 274 -36.52 26.52 8.82
CA LYS A 274 -36.53 27.95 8.48
C LYS A 274 -35.44 28.73 9.20
N ALA A 275 -35.12 28.35 10.44
CA ALA A 275 -34.05 28.95 11.20
C ALA A 275 -32.65 28.59 10.66
N GLN A 276 -32.52 27.55 9.83
CA GLN A 276 -31.24 27.16 9.24
C GLN A 276 -30.91 28.00 8.00
N LEU A 277 -29.97 28.93 8.16
CA LEU A 277 -29.42 29.73 7.08
C LEU A 277 -27.96 29.33 6.75
N PRO A 278 -27.58 29.26 5.46
CA PRO A 278 -28.46 29.19 4.30
C PRO A 278 -29.22 27.85 4.25
N SER A 279 -30.43 27.87 3.71
CA SER A 279 -31.21 26.68 3.35
C SER A 279 -31.08 26.48 1.84
N GLY A 280 -30.61 25.33 1.39
CA GLY A 280 -30.44 25.02 -0.04
C GLY A 280 -31.72 24.49 -0.70
N PRO A 281 -31.66 24.10 -1.98
CA PRO A 281 -32.85 23.81 -2.78
C PRO A 281 -33.68 22.62 -2.30
N VAL A 282 -33.06 21.56 -1.77
CA VAL A 282 -33.73 20.37 -1.22
C VAL A 282 -34.50 20.75 0.03
N LEU A 283 -33.84 21.36 1.03
CA LEU A 283 -34.50 21.74 2.28
C LEU A 283 -35.61 22.77 2.03
N ARG A 284 -35.39 23.77 1.15
CA ARG A 284 -36.43 24.71 0.75
C ARG A 284 -37.63 24.01 0.12
N SER A 285 -37.40 23.10 -0.84
CA SER A 285 -38.48 22.35 -1.49
C SER A 285 -39.29 21.51 -0.48
N GLN A 286 -38.61 20.82 0.43
CA GLN A 286 -39.28 20.02 1.47
C GLN A 286 -40.12 20.90 2.40
N THR A 287 -39.56 22.04 2.82
CA THR A 287 -40.23 23.01 3.69
C THR A 287 -41.50 23.54 3.03
N THR A 288 -41.41 24.07 1.80
CA THR A 288 -42.56 24.61 1.07
C THR A 288 -43.64 23.56 0.81
N ARG A 289 -43.27 22.33 0.47
CA ARG A 289 -44.25 21.25 0.27
C ARG A 289 -44.99 20.90 1.56
N LEU A 290 -44.29 20.84 2.69
CA LEU A 290 -44.90 20.50 3.98
C LEU A 290 -45.76 21.66 4.51
N GLU A 291 -45.36 22.90 4.28
CA GLU A 291 -46.15 24.10 4.60
C GLU A 291 -47.48 24.16 3.84
N LEU A 292 -47.50 23.74 2.57
CA LEU A 292 -48.73 23.66 1.78
C LEU A 292 -49.62 22.50 2.25
N LEU A 293 -49.03 21.40 2.70
CA LEU A 293 -49.76 20.18 3.06
C LEU A 293 -50.40 20.25 4.45
N LEU A 294 -49.70 20.84 5.43
CA LEU A 294 -50.14 20.86 6.84
C LEU A 294 -51.54 21.45 7.04
N PRO A 295 -51.89 22.63 6.49
CA PRO A 295 -53.22 23.21 6.67
C PRO A 295 -54.34 22.33 6.13
N GLU A 296 -54.09 21.51 5.11
CA GLU A 296 -55.10 20.63 4.52
C GLU A 296 -55.55 19.52 5.48
N PHE A 297 -54.70 19.13 6.44
CA PHE A 297 -55.05 18.16 7.48
C PHE A 297 -55.84 18.75 8.65
N ASP A 298 -55.95 20.08 8.75
CA ASP A 298 -56.76 20.76 9.76
C ASP A 298 -58.13 21.20 9.24
N LYS A 299 -58.34 21.21 7.92
CA LYS A 299 -59.63 21.51 7.29
C LYS A 299 -60.60 20.34 7.44
N PRO A 300 -61.75 20.49 8.13
CA PRO A 300 -62.75 19.43 8.24
C PRO A 300 -63.38 19.10 6.88
N VAL A 301 -63.60 17.81 6.64
CA VAL A 301 -64.30 17.27 5.47
C VAL A 301 -65.73 16.92 5.87
N ARG A 302 -66.70 17.30 5.02
CA ARG A 302 -68.10 16.94 5.23
C ARG A 302 -68.32 15.48 4.84
N LEU A 303 -69.00 14.72 5.68
CA LEU A 303 -69.36 13.34 5.41
C LEU A 303 -70.87 13.18 5.48
N SER A 304 -71.43 12.43 4.54
CA SER A 304 -72.81 11.99 4.60
C SER A 304 -72.86 10.49 4.91
N LEU A 305 -73.26 10.16 6.13
CA LEU A 305 -73.45 8.77 6.56
C LEU A 305 -74.84 8.30 6.18
N VAL A 306 -74.94 7.14 5.52
CA VAL A 306 -76.21 6.52 5.11
C VAL A 306 -76.35 5.17 5.80
N SER A 307 -77.50 4.94 6.43
CA SER A 307 -77.84 3.70 7.15
C SER A 307 -79.31 3.31 6.92
N ASP A 308 -79.77 2.22 7.53
CA ASP A 308 -81.08 1.60 7.31
C ASP A 308 -82.15 2.02 8.33
N ASN A 309 -81.89 3.07 9.12
CA ASN A 309 -82.73 3.54 10.22
C ASN A 309 -82.95 2.53 11.38
N ALA A 310 -82.31 1.36 11.33
CA ALA A 310 -82.41 0.30 12.35
C ALA A 310 -81.06 -0.01 13.02
N THR A 311 -79.96 0.17 12.29
CA THR A 311 -78.59 -0.05 12.76
C THR A 311 -78.15 1.12 13.64
N GLN A 312 -77.67 0.83 14.86
CA GLN A 312 -77.04 1.81 15.74
C GLN A 312 -75.61 2.06 15.27
N VAL A 313 -75.29 3.29 14.89
CA VAL A 313 -73.98 3.64 14.33
C VAL A 313 -73.15 4.45 15.32
N ALA A 314 -71.89 4.08 15.50
CA ALA A 314 -70.93 4.81 16.32
C ALA A 314 -69.56 4.90 15.63
N ILE A 315 -68.83 5.97 15.91
CA ILE A 315 -67.40 6.11 15.60
C ILE A 315 -66.68 6.23 16.93
N PRO A 316 -65.97 5.19 17.42
CA PRO A 316 -65.44 5.17 18.79
C PRO A 316 -64.58 6.38 19.18
N SER A 317 -63.84 6.95 18.24
CA SER A 317 -62.99 8.12 18.46
C SER A 317 -63.74 9.46 18.49
N ILE A 318 -65.05 9.48 18.17
CA ILE A 318 -65.87 10.69 18.07
C ILE A 318 -67.10 10.59 18.99
N GLY A 319 -67.85 9.50 18.91
CA GLY A 319 -69.07 9.29 19.68
C GLY A 319 -70.07 8.34 19.00
N SER A 320 -71.24 8.19 19.63
CA SER A 320 -72.38 7.44 19.08
C SER A 320 -73.35 8.39 18.36
N PHE A 321 -73.92 7.94 17.24
CA PHE A 321 -74.81 8.73 16.38
C PHE A 321 -76.26 8.20 16.36
N GLY A 322 -76.51 7.07 17.01
CA GLY A 322 -77.81 6.41 17.03
C GLY A 322 -78.16 5.74 15.69
N SER A 323 -79.45 5.48 15.48
CA SER A 323 -79.99 5.03 14.20
C SER A 323 -80.50 6.20 13.36
N PHE A 324 -80.31 6.13 12.04
CA PHE A 324 -80.72 7.15 11.09
C PHE A 324 -80.79 6.58 9.67
N ALA A 325 -81.50 7.25 8.77
CA ALA A 325 -81.42 6.98 7.33
C ALA A 325 -80.23 7.74 6.69
N GLN A 326 -80.08 9.02 7.02
CA GLN A 326 -78.95 9.85 6.61
C GLN A 326 -78.53 10.79 7.75
N ARG A 327 -77.23 10.99 7.92
CA ARG A 327 -76.65 11.92 8.88
C ARG A 327 -75.40 12.57 8.31
N ASP A 328 -75.39 13.90 8.28
CA ASP A 328 -74.21 14.65 7.91
C ASP A 328 -73.36 14.97 9.14
N ILE A 329 -72.05 14.73 9.04
CA ILE A 329 -71.05 15.02 10.07
C ILE A 329 -69.84 15.70 9.43
N VAL A 330 -68.97 16.29 10.25
CA VAL A 330 -67.69 16.83 9.80
C VAL A 330 -66.57 16.15 10.57
N LEU A 331 -65.57 15.65 9.85
CA LEU A 331 -64.41 15.01 10.45
C LEU A 331 -63.14 15.55 9.80
N LYS A 332 -62.07 15.68 10.59
CA LYS A 332 -60.75 16.02 10.03
C LYS A 332 -60.22 14.85 9.18
N PRO A 333 -59.30 15.10 8.24
CA PRO A 333 -58.59 14.06 7.52
C PRO A 333 -57.93 13.06 8.47
N GLY A 334 -58.08 11.77 8.17
CA GLY A 334 -57.61 10.70 9.03
C GLY A 334 -58.31 9.37 8.82
N LYS A 335 -57.89 8.37 9.61
CA LYS A 335 -58.48 7.04 9.61
C LYS A 335 -59.49 6.92 10.74
N TYR A 336 -60.68 6.44 10.41
CA TYR A 336 -61.77 6.24 11.37
C TYR A 336 -62.36 4.85 11.19
N THR A 337 -62.93 4.33 12.27
CA THR A 337 -63.70 3.08 12.24
C THR A 337 -65.15 3.40 12.57
N LEU A 338 -66.05 3.02 11.67
CA LEU A 338 -67.47 2.99 11.98
C LEU A 338 -67.84 1.60 12.49
N ILE A 339 -68.70 1.57 13.50
CA ILE A 339 -69.28 0.35 14.06
C ILE A 339 -70.79 0.47 13.97
N GLY A 340 -71.41 -0.51 13.33
CA GLY A 340 -72.86 -0.69 13.29
C GLY A 340 -73.24 -1.87 14.17
N THR A 341 -74.20 -1.68 15.09
CA THR A 341 -74.75 -2.74 15.92
C THR A 341 -76.27 -2.79 15.81
N ARG A 342 -76.84 -4.00 15.79
CA ARG A 342 -78.30 -4.21 15.72
C ARG A 342 -78.66 -5.52 16.38
N ASN A 343 -79.64 -5.51 17.29
CA ASN A 343 -80.05 -6.71 18.00
C ASN A 343 -80.57 -7.79 17.03
N GLY A 344 -80.06 -9.02 17.16
CA GLY A 344 -80.36 -10.14 16.26
C GLY A 344 -79.61 -10.14 14.92
N TYR A 345 -78.64 -9.24 14.73
CA TYR A 345 -77.82 -9.14 13.53
C TYR A 345 -76.33 -9.06 13.89
N ARG A 346 -75.48 -9.49 12.96
CA ARG A 346 -74.03 -9.41 13.11
C ARG A 346 -73.55 -7.95 13.04
N ASP A 347 -72.68 -7.58 13.97
CA ASP A 347 -72.06 -6.26 13.99
C ASP A 347 -71.18 -6.03 12.75
N VAL A 348 -71.21 -4.81 12.21
CA VAL A 348 -70.40 -4.40 11.05
C VAL A 348 -69.35 -3.40 11.49
N ARG A 349 -68.09 -3.66 11.14
CA ARG A 349 -66.97 -2.75 11.36
C ARG A 349 -66.41 -2.31 10.01
N ARG A 350 -66.40 -1.00 9.74
CA ARG A 350 -65.90 -0.43 8.49
C ARG A 350 -64.82 0.60 8.76
N GLU A 351 -63.63 0.37 8.21
CA GLU A 351 -62.57 1.38 8.21
C GLU A 351 -62.75 2.35 7.05
N ILE A 352 -62.62 3.64 7.33
CA ILE A 352 -62.65 4.72 6.34
C ILE A 352 -61.37 5.54 6.46
N THR A 353 -60.90 6.05 5.33
CA THR A 353 -59.85 7.06 5.28
C THR A 353 -60.43 8.31 4.65
N ILE A 354 -60.35 9.42 5.38
CA ILE A 354 -60.74 10.74 4.92
C ILE A 354 -59.47 11.43 4.44
N ALA A 355 -59.40 11.69 3.13
CA ALA A 355 -58.27 12.36 2.52
C ALA A 355 -58.35 13.89 2.75
N PRO A 356 -57.22 14.58 2.91
CA PRO A 356 -57.19 16.04 2.96
C PRO A 356 -57.65 16.65 1.62
N GLY A 357 -58.28 17.83 1.68
CA GLY A 357 -58.73 18.57 0.50
C GLY A 357 -59.99 18.04 -0.20
N GLN A 358 -60.66 17.01 0.33
CA GLN A 358 -61.98 16.58 -0.18
C GLN A 358 -63.11 17.47 0.34
N GLU A 359 -64.05 17.86 -0.52
CA GLU A 359 -65.20 18.68 -0.11
C GLU A 359 -66.29 17.87 0.60
N SER A 360 -66.60 16.68 0.08
CA SER A 360 -67.61 15.79 0.65
C SER A 360 -67.37 14.32 0.32
N GLN A 361 -67.74 13.41 1.23
CA GLN A 361 -67.69 11.96 1.01
C GLN A 361 -68.94 11.27 1.59
N THR A 362 -69.54 10.34 0.84
CA THR A 362 -70.69 9.55 1.29
C THR A 362 -70.26 8.15 1.74
N ILE A 363 -70.72 7.70 2.90
CA ILE A 363 -70.33 6.41 3.49
C ILE A 363 -71.58 5.67 3.94
N SER A 364 -71.73 4.42 3.49
CA SER A 364 -72.83 3.53 3.90
C SER A 364 -72.41 2.58 5.01
N ILE A 365 -73.28 2.35 6.00
CA ILE A 365 -73.11 1.32 7.02
C ILE A 365 -74.47 0.80 7.49
N SER A 366 -74.65 -0.51 7.48
CA SER A 366 -75.88 -1.17 7.97
C SER A 366 -75.59 -2.63 8.35
N CYS A 367 -76.30 -3.15 9.34
CA CYS A 367 -76.27 -4.56 9.72
C CYS A 367 -77.28 -5.34 8.87
N SER A 368 -76.80 -6.10 7.88
CA SER A 368 -77.64 -6.83 6.93
C SER A 368 -77.69 -8.35 7.16
N GLU A 369 -76.81 -8.92 7.98
CA GLU A 369 -76.69 -10.37 8.21
C GLU A 369 -77.30 -10.74 9.58
N PRO A 370 -78.40 -11.53 9.64
CA PRO A 370 -78.96 -12.04 10.90
C PRO A 370 -78.04 -13.03 11.61
N ILE A 371 -78.17 -13.16 12.94
CA ILE A 371 -77.42 -14.14 13.78
C ILE A 371 -78.19 -15.46 13.88
#